data_AF-A0A3A4PJU4-F1
#
_entry.id   AF-A0A3A4PJU4-F1
#
_cell.length_a   1.000
_cell.length_b   1.000
_cell.length_c   1.000
_cell.angle_alpha   90.00
_cell.angle_beta   90.00
_cell.angle_gamma   90.00
#
_symmetry.space_group_name_H-M   'P 1'
#
loop_
_entity.id
_entity.type
_entity.pdbx_description
1 polymer ?
#
loop_
_entity_poly.entity_id
_entity_poly.type
_entity_poly.pdbx_seq_one_letter_code
_entity_poly.pdbx_strand_id
1 'polypeptide(L)'
;MSRVKASQPAADAGAAGRSSLALTAACGPVFEFVSNFGRQVKHGHTPPPQQVRFDAITALRDADDLARNDPAAERVWNDHARAMMVYLIDYKMLNTAWDGADFWAGNPLETDPEFLNHAQALGGEEFFFDCDEIQKRFEEADRRNRPDAAALAELLSLYFVCLRLGFRGQYHDRPQELADYTRRLFTRLPAYATTRDKEMFPQAYRHQQELKVNYNLGMSLTIVVVVFLMIIGASIVAGRLAWNSAVSDIRESADRWQTKLTEGS
;
A
#
# COMPACT_ATOMS: atom_id res chain seq x y z
N MET A 1 -53.92 18.11 -25.01
CA MET A 1 -52.57 18.15 -25.62
C MET A 1 -51.55 17.85 -24.54
N SER A 2 -51.18 16.57 -24.38
CA SER A 2 -50.22 16.11 -23.37
C SER A 2 -48.86 15.99 -24.07
N ARG A 3 -47.89 16.83 -23.69
CA ARG A 3 -46.51 16.77 -24.21
C ARG A 3 -45.78 15.67 -23.45
N VAL A 4 -45.61 14.52 -24.09
CA VAL A 4 -44.75 13.44 -23.62
C VAL A 4 -43.31 13.96 -23.57
N LYS A 5 -42.73 13.95 -22.36
CA LYS A 5 -41.34 14.32 -22.08
C LYS A 5 -40.45 13.24 -22.69
N ALA A 6 -39.81 13.53 -23.82
CA ALA A 6 -38.85 12.64 -24.46
C ALA A 6 -37.65 12.42 -23.53
N SER A 7 -37.25 11.16 -23.41
CA SER A 7 -36.17 10.65 -22.56
C SER A 7 -34.82 11.25 -22.95
N GLN A 8 -34.12 11.83 -21.97
CA GLN A 8 -32.77 12.39 -22.10
C GLN A 8 -31.71 11.61 -21.27
N PRO A 9 -31.52 10.28 -21.43
CA PRO A 9 -30.45 9.56 -20.74
C PRO A 9 -29.14 9.42 -21.54
N ALA A 10 -29.18 9.54 -22.88
CA ALA A 10 -28.02 9.22 -23.72
C ALA A 10 -26.96 10.34 -23.81
N ALA A 11 -27.38 11.61 -23.68
CA ALA A 11 -26.47 12.76 -23.74
C ALA A 11 -25.65 12.90 -22.44
N ASP A 12 -26.27 12.63 -21.29
CA ASP A 12 -25.66 12.76 -19.97
C ASP A 12 -24.61 11.67 -19.71
N ALA A 13 -24.85 10.44 -20.19
CA ALA A 13 -23.86 9.36 -20.12
C ALA A 13 -22.59 9.65 -20.94
N GLY A 14 -22.72 10.32 -22.10
CA GLY A 14 -21.60 10.72 -22.94
C GLY A 14 -20.80 11.91 -22.40
N ALA A 15 -21.42 12.78 -21.59
CA ALA A 15 -20.72 13.86 -20.87
C ALA A 15 -19.96 13.31 -19.65
N ALA A 16 -20.60 12.45 -18.85
CA ALA A 16 -19.97 11.79 -17.71
C ALA A 16 -18.79 10.90 -18.14
N GLY A 17 -18.92 10.15 -19.24
CA GLY A 17 -17.82 9.33 -19.77
C GLY A 17 -16.64 10.12 -20.34
N ARG A 18 -16.86 11.34 -20.86
CA ARG A 18 -15.78 12.23 -21.33
C ARG A 18 -15.05 12.90 -20.17
N SER A 19 -15.79 13.39 -19.18
CA SER A 19 -15.21 13.91 -17.93
C SER A 19 -14.41 12.81 -17.20
N SER A 20 -14.88 11.57 -17.26
CA SER A 20 -14.21 10.39 -16.68
C SER A 20 -12.89 9.96 -17.35
N LEU A 21 -12.55 10.55 -18.49
CA LEU A 21 -11.24 10.35 -19.12
C LEU A 21 -10.34 11.56 -18.91
N ALA A 22 -10.93 12.74 -18.72
CA ALA A 22 -10.23 14.00 -18.53
C ALA A 22 -9.50 14.05 -17.18
N LEU A 23 -10.14 13.63 -16.08
CA LEU A 23 -9.50 13.64 -14.76
C LEU A 23 -8.36 12.62 -14.68
N THR A 24 -8.58 11.39 -15.18
CA THR A 24 -7.51 10.38 -15.27
C THR A 24 -6.33 10.87 -16.11
N ALA A 25 -6.59 11.52 -17.25
CA ALA A 25 -5.53 12.13 -18.06
C ALA A 25 -4.81 13.26 -17.31
N ALA A 26 -5.54 14.08 -16.55
CA ALA A 26 -4.95 15.15 -15.75
C ALA A 26 -4.00 14.63 -14.66
N CYS A 27 -4.27 13.48 -14.04
CA CYS A 27 -3.33 12.89 -13.07
C CYS A 27 -2.09 12.23 -13.71
N GLY A 28 -2.08 12.05 -15.03
CA GLY A 28 -1.01 11.38 -15.79
C GLY A 28 0.40 11.94 -15.51
N PRO A 29 0.64 13.25 -15.65
CA PRO A 29 1.97 13.86 -15.42
C PRO A 29 2.54 13.54 -14.03
N VAL A 30 1.72 13.55 -12.98
CA VAL A 30 2.15 13.22 -11.62
C VAL A 30 2.53 11.74 -11.50
N PHE A 31 1.72 10.84 -12.07
CA PHE A 31 2.02 9.40 -12.05
C PHE A 31 3.30 9.08 -12.83
N GLU A 32 3.53 9.75 -13.96
CA GLU A 32 4.76 9.64 -14.73
C GLU A 32 5.96 10.14 -13.93
N PHE A 33 5.86 11.31 -13.30
CA PHE A 33 6.91 11.85 -12.43
C PHE A 33 7.30 10.86 -11.32
N VAL A 34 6.33 10.38 -10.54
CA VAL A 34 6.58 9.44 -9.42
C VAL A 34 7.19 8.14 -9.92
N SER A 35 6.69 7.61 -11.03
CA SER A 35 7.21 6.36 -11.63
C SER A 35 8.64 6.53 -12.16
N ASN A 36 8.91 7.67 -12.80
CA ASN A 36 10.23 8.02 -13.33
C ASN A 36 11.24 8.20 -12.20
N PHE A 37 10.88 8.93 -11.15
CA PHE A 37 11.71 9.09 -9.97
C PHE A 37 12.05 7.74 -9.33
N GLY A 38 11.03 6.90 -9.06
CA GLY A 38 11.24 5.59 -8.45
C GLY A 38 12.14 4.69 -9.30
N ARG A 39 12.02 4.77 -10.64
CA ARG A 39 12.90 4.07 -11.58
C ARG A 39 14.34 4.59 -11.53
N GLN A 40 14.54 5.91 -11.54
CA GLN A 40 15.88 6.52 -11.48
C GLN A 40 16.64 6.09 -10.21
N VAL A 41 16.00 6.23 -9.05
CA VAL A 41 16.58 5.84 -7.76
C VAL A 41 16.89 4.34 -7.71
N LYS A 42 15.97 3.50 -8.21
CA LYS A 42 16.19 2.04 -8.31
C LYS A 42 17.41 1.68 -9.16
N HIS A 43 17.73 2.48 -10.17
CA HIS A 43 18.92 2.30 -11.01
C HIS A 43 20.16 3.03 -10.47
N GLY A 44 20.14 3.49 -9.22
CA GLY A 44 21.28 4.11 -8.56
C GLY A 44 21.56 5.56 -8.96
N HIS A 45 20.62 6.23 -9.63
CA HIS A 45 20.75 7.66 -9.91
C HIS A 45 20.35 8.46 -8.66
N THR A 46 21.14 9.47 -8.33
CA THR A 46 20.92 10.39 -7.21
C THR A 46 20.59 11.78 -7.76
N PRO A 47 19.33 12.04 -8.16
CA PRO A 47 18.96 13.32 -8.74
C PRO A 47 19.09 14.46 -7.71
N PRO A 48 19.52 15.66 -8.10
CA PRO A 48 19.59 16.81 -7.20
C PRO A 48 18.21 17.14 -6.57
N PRO A 49 18.11 17.37 -5.25
CA PRO A 49 16.81 17.51 -4.59
C PRO A 49 15.98 18.71 -5.10
N GLN A 50 16.65 19.82 -5.44
CA GLN A 50 16.00 21.00 -6.02
C GLN A 50 15.42 20.71 -7.40
N GLN A 51 16.12 19.89 -8.21
CA GLN A 51 15.64 19.46 -9.53
C GLN A 51 14.39 18.59 -9.37
N VAL A 52 14.42 17.60 -8.46
CA VAL A 52 13.27 16.74 -8.19
C VAL A 52 12.05 17.55 -7.74
N ARG A 53 12.25 18.57 -6.90
CA ARG A 53 11.17 19.48 -6.48
C ARG A 53 10.62 20.30 -7.64
N PHE A 54 11.50 20.83 -8.49
CA PHE A 54 11.09 21.55 -9.70
C PHE A 54 10.28 20.66 -10.64
N ASP A 55 10.73 19.43 -10.87
CA ASP A 55 10.05 18.44 -11.72
C ASP A 55 8.68 18.05 -11.14
N ALA A 56 8.57 17.88 -9.82
CA ALA A 56 7.30 17.61 -9.14
C ALA A 56 6.29 18.76 -9.28
N ILE A 57 6.75 20.00 -9.11
CA ILE A 57 5.93 21.21 -9.30
C ILE A 57 5.47 21.31 -10.75
N THR A 58 6.36 21.04 -11.69
CA THR A 58 6.04 21.04 -13.12
C THR A 58 4.96 20.00 -13.41
N ALA A 59 5.08 18.78 -12.89
CA ALA A 59 4.08 17.74 -13.06
C ALA A 59 2.70 18.12 -12.47
N LEU A 60 2.66 18.80 -11.31
CA LEU A 60 1.41 19.30 -10.73
C LEU A 60 0.79 20.44 -11.53
N ARG A 61 1.60 21.32 -12.12
CA ARG A 61 1.13 22.40 -13.01
C ARG A 61 0.60 21.85 -14.34
N ASP A 62 1.31 20.91 -14.94
CA ASP A 62 0.85 20.22 -16.15
C ASP A 62 -0.48 19.50 -15.91
N ALA A 63 -0.63 18.88 -14.73
CA ALA A 63 -1.89 18.26 -14.31
C ALA A 63 -3.02 19.28 -14.13
N ASP A 64 -2.73 20.45 -13.55
CA ASP A 64 -3.68 21.56 -13.40
C ASP A 64 -4.16 22.08 -14.76
N ASP A 65 -3.23 22.30 -15.69
CA ASP A 65 -3.52 22.77 -17.04
C ASP A 65 -4.37 21.74 -17.83
N LEU A 66 -4.09 20.45 -17.66
CA LEU A 66 -4.90 19.39 -18.25
C LEU A 66 -6.31 19.37 -17.67
N ALA A 67 -6.47 19.53 -16.35
CA ALA A 67 -7.77 19.54 -15.69
C ALA A 67 -8.62 20.74 -16.14
N ARG A 68 -8.02 21.92 -16.31
CA ARG A 68 -8.69 23.16 -16.79
C ARG A 68 -9.33 23.04 -18.17
N ASN A 69 -8.93 22.06 -18.98
CA ASN A 69 -9.53 21.83 -20.30
C ASN A 69 -10.97 21.27 -20.22
N ASP A 70 -11.39 20.76 -19.05
CA ASP A 70 -12.76 20.29 -18.80
C ASP A 70 -13.25 20.84 -17.45
N PRO A 71 -14.28 21.71 -17.40
CA PRO A 71 -14.79 22.29 -16.16
C PRO A 71 -15.23 21.26 -15.10
N ALA A 72 -15.68 20.06 -15.52
CA ALA A 72 -16.05 19.01 -14.59
C ALA A 72 -14.79 18.36 -13.97
N ALA A 73 -13.74 18.15 -14.77
CA ALA A 73 -12.47 17.63 -14.28
C ALA A 73 -11.74 18.67 -13.40
N GLU A 74 -11.73 19.95 -13.79
CA GLU A 74 -11.15 21.05 -13.01
C GLU A 74 -11.72 21.11 -11.59
N ARG A 75 -13.05 20.99 -11.47
CA ARG A 75 -13.70 20.98 -10.15
C ARG A 75 -13.25 19.79 -9.30
N VAL A 76 -13.29 18.58 -9.86
CA VAL A 76 -12.89 17.36 -9.11
C VAL A 76 -11.39 17.39 -8.78
N TRP A 77 -10.57 17.97 -9.67
CA TRP A 77 -9.15 18.20 -9.45
C TRP A 77 -8.92 19.11 -8.24
N ASN A 78 -9.56 20.28 -8.22
CA ASN A 78 -9.41 21.25 -7.15
C ASN A 78 -9.97 20.77 -5.80
N ASP A 79 -11.12 20.08 -5.83
CA ASP A 79 -11.79 19.63 -4.61
C ASP A 79 -11.12 18.39 -3.98
N HIS A 80 -10.51 17.51 -4.80
CA HIS A 80 -10.05 16.20 -4.34
C HIS A 80 -8.68 15.79 -4.90
N ALA A 81 -8.53 15.75 -6.23
CA ALA A 81 -7.38 15.05 -6.81
C ALA A 81 -6.04 15.76 -6.57
N ARG A 82 -6.01 17.10 -6.47
CA ARG A 82 -4.79 17.87 -6.17
C ARG A 82 -4.17 17.43 -4.84
N ALA A 83 -4.96 17.38 -3.77
CA ALA A 83 -4.50 16.95 -2.45
C ALA A 83 -3.97 15.51 -2.48
N MET A 84 -4.73 14.60 -3.10
CA MET A 84 -4.32 13.21 -3.32
C MET A 84 -2.97 13.09 -4.05
N MET A 85 -2.73 13.90 -5.08
CA MET A 85 -1.46 13.92 -5.83
C MET A 85 -0.30 14.45 -4.98
N VAL A 86 -0.52 15.52 -4.21
CA VAL A 86 0.48 16.09 -3.30
C VAL A 86 0.88 15.06 -2.24
N TYR A 87 -0.09 14.39 -1.60
CA TYR A 87 0.19 13.34 -0.63
C TYR A 87 1.00 12.19 -1.23
N LEU A 88 0.68 11.77 -2.46
CA LEU A 88 1.45 10.73 -3.16
C LEU A 88 2.91 11.15 -3.35
N ILE A 89 3.14 12.37 -3.86
CA ILE A 89 4.49 12.88 -4.11
C ILE A 89 5.26 12.99 -2.80
N ASP A 90 4.73 13.70 -1.80
CA ASP A 90 5.43 13.93 -0.54
C ASP A 90 5.75 12.62 0.17
N TYR A 91 4.80 11.69 0.22
CA TYR A 91 5.04 10.36 0.76
C TYR A 91 6.17 9.65 0.01
N LYS A 92 6.20 9.71 -1.32
CA LYS A 92 7.23 9.04 -2.13
C LYS A 92 8.61 9.63 -1.95
N MET A 93 8.72 10.95 -1.84
CA MET A 93 10.00 11.60 -1.63
C MET A 93 10.55 11.34 -0.22
N LEU A 94 9.68 11.24 0.78
CA LEU A 94 10.09 10.96 2.16
C LEU A 94 10.40 9.49 2.43
N ASN A 95 9.74 8.56 1.71
CA ASN A 95 9.80 7.12 2.01
C ASN A 95 10.58 6.30 0.97
N THR A 96 11.25 6.96 0.04
CA THR A 96 12.21 6.32 -0.87
C THR A 96 13.62 6.55 -0.32
N ALA A 97 14.52 5.58 -0.46
CA ALA A 97 15.92 5.77 -0.08
C ALA A 97 16.67 6.54 -1.17
N TRP A 98 16.88 7.84 -0.97
CA TRP A 98 17.65 8.73 -1.84
C TRP A 98 18.21 9.92 -1.05
N ASP A 99 19.25 10.58 -1.56
CA ASP A 99 20.00 11.61 -0.85
C ASP A 99 19.20 12.91 -0.57
N GLY A 100 18.09 13.12 -1.28
CA GLY A 100 17.28 14.32 -1.17
C GLY A 100 16.13 14.27 -0.17
N ALA A 101 15.94 13.15 0.54
CA ALA A 101 14.84 12.99 1.49
C ALA A 101 14.84 14.07 2.59
N ASP A 102 16.02 14.42 3.13
CA ASP A 102 16.15 15.45 4.17
C ASP A 102 15.81 16.85 3.65
N PHE A 103 16.24 17.17 2.42
CA PHE A 103 15.84 18.41 1.76
C PHE A 103 14.32 18.45 1.58
N TRP A 104 13.71 17.34 1.18
CA TRP A 104 12.27 17.26 0.99
C TRP A 104 11.50 17.42 2.30
N ALA A 105 11.98 16.83 3.39
CA ALA A 105 11.37 16.99 4.72
C ALA A 105 11.31 18.46 5.18
N GLY A 106 12.27 19.29 4.76
CA GLY A 106 12.24 20.73 5.00
C GLY A 106 11.43 21.54 3.98
N ASN A 107 11.01 20.93 2.87
CA ASN A 107 10.33 21.61 1.76
C ASN A 107 9.15 20.80 1.16
N PRO A 108 8.26 20.19 1.98
CA PRO A 108 7.17 19.36 1.46
C PRO A 108 6.16 20.21 0.70
N LEU A 109 5.55 19.62 -0.34
CA LEU A 109 4.57 20.30 -1.18
C LEU A 109 3.26 20.60 -0.44
N GLU A 110 2.90 19.81 0.58
CA GLU A 110 1.79 20.11 1.48
C GLU A 110 1.88 21.51 2.09
N THR A 111 3.08 21.94 2.48
CA THR A 111 3.29 23.26 3.10
C THR A 111 3.46 24.39 2.11
N ASP A 112 3.55 24.08 0.81
CA ASP A 112 3.71 25.09 -0.22
C ASP A 112 2.38 25.85 -0.42
N PRO A 113 2.38 27.19 -0.32
CA PRO A 113 1.19 28.02 -0.52
C PRO A 113 0.53 27.88 -1.90
N GLU A 114 1.26 27.42 -2.92
CA GLU A 114 0.73 27.19 -4.27
C GLU A 114 -0.21 25.98 -4.34
N PHE A 115 -0.05 25.00 -3.45
CA PHE A 115 -0.77 23.72 -3.55
C PHE A 115 -1.79 23.52 -2.44
N LEU A 116 -1.35 23.35 -1.19
CA LEU A 116 -2.23 23.05 -0.06
C LEU A 116 -2.10 24.08 1.08
N ASN A 117 -0.98 24.78 1.20
CA ASN A 117 -0.77 25.81 2.22
C ASN A 117 -0.99 25.35 3.68
N HIS A 118 -0.86 24.06 3.95
CA HIS A 118 -0.93 23.47 5.29
C HIS A 118 -0.30 22.07 5.32
N ALA A 119 0.43 21.73 6.37
CA ALA A 119 0.78 20.34 6.64
C ALA A 119 -0.45 19.62 7.19
N GLN A 120 -1.18 18.92 6.32
CA GLN A 120 -2.42 18.23 6.72
C GLN A 120 -2.16 16.79 7.14
N ALA A 121 -1.05 16.16 6.72
CA ALA A 121 -0.82 14.78 7.09
C ALA A 121 0.68 14.40 7.04
N LEU A 122 1.43 14.72 8.09
CA LEU A 122 2.62 13.94 8.43
C LEU A 122 2.15 12.50 8.74
N GLY A 123 2.05 11.66 7.70
CA GLY A 123 1.54 10.29 7.80
C GLY A 123 0.42 9.93 6.82
N GLY A 124 -0.11 10.84 5.99
CA GLY A 124 -1.12 10.49 4.98
C GLY A 124 -2.45 9.96 5.55
N GLU A 125 -2.87 10.39 6.74
CA GLU A 125 -4.18 10.06 7.32
C GLU A 125 -5.33 10.63 6.48
N GLU A 126 -5.20 11.90 6.07
CA GLU A 126 -6.23 12.61 5.29
C GLU A 126 -6.50 11.91 3.94
N PHE A 127 -5.47 11.35 3.30
CA PHE A 127 -5.63 10.53 2.10
C PHE A 127 -6.66 9.41 2.28
N PHE A 128 -6.59 8.68 3.40
CA PHE A 128 -7.51 7.57 3.66
C PHE A 128 -8.87 8.06 4.15
N PHE A 129 -8.91 9.15 4.93
CA PHE A 129 -10.15 9.80 5.32
C PHE A 129 -10.96 10.23 4.09
N ASP A 130 -10.32 10.96 3.16
CA ASP A 130 -10.94 11.38 1.90
C ASP A 130 -11.39 10.17 1.08
N CYS A 131 -10.55 9.14 0.95
CA CYS A 131 -10.90 7.94 0.21
C CYS A 131 -12.13 7.24 0.80
N ASP A 132 -12.24 7.17 2.12
CA ASP A 132 -13.38 6.57 2.82
C ASP A 132 -14.66 7.41 2.65
N GLU A 133 -14.55 8.75 2.68
CA GLU A 133 -15.69 9.64 2.40
C GLU A 133 -16.18 9.52 0.95
N ILE A 134 -15.26 9.44 -0.03
CA ILE A 134 -15.62 9.19 -1.43
C ILE A 134 -16.27 7.81 -1.61
N GLN A 135 -15.79 6.77 -0.90
CA GLN A 135 -16.42 5.44 -0.92
C GLN A 135 -17.87 5.50 -0.42
N LYS A 136 -18.14 6.18 0.71
CA LYS A 136 -19.51 6.35 1.22
C LYS A 136 -20.40 7.07 0.22
N ARG A 137 -19.92 8.18 -0.36
CA ARG A 137 -20.64 8.94 -1.39
C ARG A 137 -20.91 8.10 -2.63
N PHE A 138 -19.95 7.28 -3.07
CA PHE A 138 -20.10 6.37 -4.19
C PHE A 138 -21.18 5.32 -3.90
N GLU A 139 -21.14 4.66 -2.74
CA GLU A 139 -22.14 3.65 -2.36
C GLU A 139 -23.56 4.23 -2.28
N GLU A 140 -23.71 5.48 -1.85
CA GLU A 140 -24.99 6.20 -1.89
C GLU A 140 -25.43 6.57 -3.31
N ALA A 141 -24.49 7.03 -4.14
CA ALA A 141 -24.74 7.41 -5.53
C ALA A 141 -25.16 6.20 -6.37
N ASP A 142 -24.44 5.09 -6.28
CA ASP A 142 -24.70 3.85 -6.99
C ASP A 142 -26.06 3.26 -6.61
N ARG A 143 -26.36 3.13 -5.31
CA ARG A 143 -27.66 2.65 -4.81
C ARG A 143 -28.85 3.48 -5.29
N ARG A 144 -28.65 4.79 -5.46
CA ARG A 144 -29.69 5.73 -5.91
C ARG A 144 -29.65 5.98 -7.42
N ASN A 145 -28.77 5.30 -8.16
CA ASN A 145 -28.52 5.49 -9.58
C ASN A 145 -28.31 6.98 -9.94
N ARG A 146 -27.50 7.67 -9.12
CA ARG A 146 -27.18 9.08 -9.30
C ARG A 146 -26.18 9.27 -10.44
N PRO A 147 -26.29 10.37 -11.21
CA PRO A 147 -25.42 10.61 -12.37
C PRO A 147 -23.94 10.81 -11.99
N ASP A 148 -23.64 11.22 -10.75
CA ASP A 148 -22.26 11.44 -10.29
C ASP A 148 -21.55 10.18 -9.81
N ALA A 149 -22.21 9.02 -9.80
CA ALA A 149 -21.59 7.74 -9.42
C ALA A 149 -20.37 7.40 -10.29
N ALA A 150 -20.40 7.74 -11.58
CA ALA A 150 -19.29 7.51 -12.50
C ALA A 150 -18.03 8.33 -12.15
N ALA A 151 -18.20 9.60 -11.82
CA ALA A 151 -17.08 10.47 -11.42
C ALA A 151 -16.48 10.04 -10.07
N LEU A 152 -17.33 9.63 -9.11
CA LEU A 152 -16.86 9.10 -7.83
C LEU A 152 -16.09 7.79 -8.03
N ALA A 153 -16.54 6.91 -8.91
CA ALA A 153 -15.84 5.68 -9.24
C ALA A 153 -14.47 5.91 -9.91
N GLU A 154 -14.38 6.92 -10.79
CA GLU A 154 -13.10 7.33 -11.37
C GLU A 154 -12.13 7.81 -10.28
N LEU A 155 -12.60 8.67 -9.37
CA LEU A 155 -11.79 9.15 -8.25
C LEU A 155 -11.30 8.00 -7.36
N LEU A 156 -12.16 7.03 -7.03
CA LEU A 156 -11.75 5.81 -6.31
C LEU A 156 -10.71 4.98 -7.08
N SER A 157 -10.80 4.96 -8.41
CA SER A 157 -9.82 4.29 -9.26
C SER A 157 -8.45 4.98 -9.17
N LEU A 158 -8.42 6.31 -9.07
CA LEU A 158 -7.19 7.08 -8.87
C LEU A 158 -6.57 6.85 -7.48
N TYR A 159 -7.38 6.78 -6.42
CA TYR A 159 -6.90 6.35 -5.09
C TYR A 159 -6.27 4.96 -5.15
N PHE A 160 -6.94 4.02 -5.83
CA PHE A 160 -6.38 2.68 -6.03
C PHE A 160 -5.05 2.71 -6.79
N VAL A 161 -4.93 3.53 -7.86
CA VAL A 161 -3.66 3.71 -8.58
C VAL A 161 -2.56 4.23 -7.66
N CYS A 162 -2.84 5.21 -6.80
CA CYS A 162 -1.87 5.72 -5.81
C CYS A 162 -1.37 4.61 -4.87
N LEU A 163 -2.27 3.76 -4.37
CA LEU A 163 -1.90 2.59 -3.56
C LEU A 163 -1.03 1.61 -4.34
N ARG A 164 -1.33 1.36 -5.62
CA ARG A 164 -0.55 0.48 -6.50
C ARG A 164 0.81 1.05 -6.88
N LEU A 165 0.93 2.37 -6.96
CA LEU A 165 2.21 3.06 -7.09
C LEU A 165 3.03 2.99 -5.78
N GLY A 166 2.42 2.53 -4.68
CA GLY A 166 3.09 2.23 -3.42
C GLY A 166 3.00 3.35 -2.40
N PHE A 167 1.95 4.17 -2.46
CA PHE A 167 1.54 4.98 -1.31
C PHE A 167 1.08 4.07 -0.18
N ARG A 168 1.53 4.34 1.06
CA ARG A 168 1.08 3.59 2.24
C ARG A 168 0.52 4.48 3.34
N GLY A 169 0.91 5.75 3.40
CA GLY A 169 0.50 6.70 4.43
C GLY A 169 0.56 6.08 5.83
N GLN A 170 -0.56 6.16 6.56
CA GLN A 170 -0.68 5.72 7.95
C GLN A 170 -0.48 4.21 8.14
N TYR A 171 -0.53 3.44 7.05
CA TYR A 171 -0.29 2.00 7.05
C TYR A 171 1.14 1.64 6.63
N HIS A 172 2.11 2.58 6.66
CA HIS A 172 3.51 2.31 6.30
C HIS A 172 4.06 1.06 6.99
N ASP A 173 3.86 0.97 8.31
CA ASP A 173 4.32 -0.14 9.17
C ASP A 173 3.30 -1.29 9.28
N ARG A 174 2.14 -1.17 8.62
CA ARG A 174 1.03 -2.12 8.71
C ARG A 174 0.65 -2.67 7.32
N PRO A 175 1.56 -3.40 6.65
CA PRO A 175 1.37 -3.83 5.26
C PRO A 175 0.20 -4.79 5.06
N GLN A 176 -0.16 -5.58 6.07
CA GLN A 176 -1.34 -6.45 6.01
C GLN A 176 -2.64 -5.64 5.99
N GLU A 177 -2.78 -4.64 6.88
CA GLU A 177 -3.94 -3.74 6.89
C GLU A 177 -4.07 -2.96 5.58
N LEU A 178 -2.94 -2.51 5.01
CA LEU A 178 -2.92 -1.85 3.70
C LEU A 178 -3.39 -2.80 2.59
N ALA A 179 -2.93 -4.06 2.59
CA ALA A 179 -3.33 -5.04 1.60
C ALA A 179 -4.84 -5.34 1.69
N ASP A 180 -5.36 -5.49 2.89
CA ASP A 180 -6.79 -5.69 3.14
C ASP A 180 -7.62 -4.47 2.72
N TYR A 181 -7.14 -3.26 3.03
CA TYR A 181 -7.76 -2.01 2.59
C TYR A 181 -7.82 -1.93 1.06
N THR A 182 -6.68 -2.17 0.40
CA THR A 182 -6.55 -2.15 -1.06
C THR A 182 -7.50 -3.17 -1.71
N ARG A 183 -7.63 -4.37 -1.12
CA ARG A 183 -8.55 -5.40 -1.59
C ARG A 183 -10.01 -4.97 -1.47
N ARG A 184 -10.41 -4.39 -0.33
CA ARG A 184 -11.77 -3.87 -0.13
C ARG A 184 -12.10 -2.76 -1.14
N LEU A 185 -11.18 -1.82 -1.34
CA LEU A 185 -11.34 -0.75 -2.32
C LEU A 185 -11.52 -1.33 -3.74
N PHE A 186 -10.66 -2.27 -4.14
CA PHE A 186 -10.73 -2.89 -5.47
C PHE A 186 -12.08 -3.57 -5.73
N THR A 187 -12.64 -4.29 -4.75
CA THR A 187 -13.93 -4.99 -4.92
C THR A 187 -15.12 -4.06 -5.17
N ARG A 188 -15.00 -2.76 -4.86
CA ARG A 188 -16.04 -1.75 -5.04
C ARG A 188 -15.95 -1.03 -6.39
N LEU A 189 -14.85 -1.15 -7.12
CA LEU A 189 -14.68 -0.42 -8.39
C LEU A 189 -15.58 -1.01 -9.50
N PRO A 190 -16.27 -0.18 -10.30
CA PRO A 190 -17.23 -0.67 -11.31
C PRO A 190 -16.59 -1.44 -12.45
N ALA A 191 -15.29 -1.24 -12.73
CA ALA A 191 -14.55 -2.07 -13.68
C ALA A 191 -14.56 -3.56 -13.26
N TYR A 192 -14.48 -3.84 -11.96
CA TYR A 192 -14.62 -5.18 -11.38
C TYR A 192 -16.08 -5.64 -11.36
N ALA A 193 -17.04 -4.75 -11.06
CA ALA A 193 -18.47 -5.10 -11.12
C ALA A 193 -18.92 -5.51 -12.53
N THR A 194 -18.44 -4.81 -13.56
CA THR A 194 -18.75 -5.10 -14.98
C THR A 194 -18.08 -6.38 -15.49
N THR A 195 -16.91 -6.75 -14.95
CA THR A 195 -16.25 -8.03 -15.25
C THR A 195 -16.78 -9.20 -14.42
N ARG A 196 -17.44 -8.95 -13.29
CA ARG A 196 -18.07 -10.01 -12.50
C ARG A 196 -19.28 -10.63 -13.19
N ASP A 197 -20.05 -9.82 -13.92
CA ASP A 197 -21.26 -10.27 -14.63
C ASP A 197 -20.98 -10.77 -16.06
N LYS A 198 -19.77 -10.51 -16.59
CA LYS A 198 -19.29 -11.09 -17.85
C LYS A 198 -18.13 -12.03 -17.53
N GLU A 199 -18.41 -13.33 -17.46
CA GLU A 199 -17.38 -14.37 -17.53
C GLU A 199 -16.50 -14.14 -18.76
N MET A 200 -15.42 -13.37 -18.62
CA MET A 200 -14.65 -12.90 -19.79
C MET A 200 -13.99 -14.05 -20.54
N PHE A 201 -13.78 -15.22 -19.89
CA PHE A 201 -13.30 -16.44 -20.53
C PHE A 201 -13.79 -17.70 -19.77
N PRO A 202 -14.91 -18.33 -20.15
CA PRO A 202 -15.39 -19.58 -19.52
C PRO A 202 -14.37 -20.72 -19.59
N GLN A 203 -13.48 -20.67 -20.59
CA GLN A 203 -12.45 -21.67 -20.83
C GLN A 203 -11.24 -21.53 -19.89
N ALA A 204 -10.99 -20.35 -19.31
CA ALA A 204 -9.93 -20.13 -18.34
C ALA A 204 -10.25 -20.78 -16.98
N TYR A 205 -11.53 -20.87 -16.62
CA TYR A 205 -12.00 -21.58 -15.43
C TYR A 205 -11.93 -23.11 -15.57
N ARG A 206 -11.98 -23.66 -16.79
CA ARG A 206 -11.79 -25.11 -17.03
C ARG A 206 -10.35 -25.58 -16.80
N HIS A 207 -9.38 -24.66 -16.76
CA HIS A 207 -7.96 -24.96 -16.58
C HIS A 207 -7.36 -24.25 -15.36
N GLN A 208 -8.17 -23.80 -14.40
CA GLN A 208 -7.66 -23.52 -13.06
C GLN A 208 -7.26 -24.84 -12.40
N GLN A 209 -6.10 -25.35 -12.79
CA GLN A 209 -5.25 -26.03 -11.83
C GLN A 209 -5.14 -25.07 -10.64
N GLU A 210 -5.62 -25.54 -9.49
CA GLU A 210 -5.36 -24.92 -8.20
C GLU A 210 -3.91 -24.47 -8.19
N LEU A 211 -3.68 -23.16 -8.27
CA LEU A 211 -2.36 -22.60 -8.08
C LEU A 211 -2.05 -22.85 -6.60
N LYS A 212 -1.51 -24.03 -6.31
CA LYS A 212 -0.83 -24.31 -5.04
C LYS A 212 0.31 -23.31 -5.01
N VAL A 213 0.07 -22.19 -4.32
CA VAL A 213 1.08 -21.19 -4.04
C VAL A 213 2.19 -21.93 -3.30
N ASN A 214 3.23 -22.28 -4.05
CA ASN A 214 4.38 -22.94 -3.50
C ASN A 214 5.19 -21.84 -2.82
N TYR A 215 5.01 -21.71 -1.51
CA TYR A 215 5.78 -20.81 -0.65
C TYR A 215 7.23 -21.31 -0.57
N ASN A 216 7.98 -21.17 -1.66
CA ASN A 216 9.43 -21.25 -1.62
C ASN A 216 9.98 -19.87 -1.22
N LEU A 217 9.71 -19.50 0.03
CA LEU A 217 10.43 -18.43 0.72
C LEU A 217 11.43 -19.10 1.68
N GLY A 218 12.64 -19.30 1.16
CA GLY A 218 13.93 -19.49 1.84
C GLY A 218 13.96 -20.03 3.28
N MET A 219 13.52 -21.27 3.51
CA MET A 219 14.14 -22.33 4.35
C MET A 219 13.08 -23.43 4.52
N SER A 220 13.34 -24.67 4.11
CA SER A 220 12.34 -25.75 4.23
C SER A 220 11.98 -25.95 5.71
N LEU A 221 10.68 -26.07 6.03
CA LEU A 221 10.17 -26.30 7.39
C LEU A 221 10.88 -27.48 8.08
N THR A 222 11.34 -28.46 7.29
CA THR A 222 12.14 -29.60 7.75
C THR A 222 13.46 -29.17 8.40
N ILE A 223 14.14 -28.16 7.86
CA ILE A 223 15.41 -27.65 8.40
C ILE A 223 15.17 -27.01 9.77
N VAL A 224 14.10 -26.23 9.93
CA VAL A 224 13.73 -25.60 11.21
C VAL A 224 13.46 -26.66 12.28
N VAL A 225 12.71 -27.71 11.93
CA VAL A 225 12.42 -28.83 12.84
C VAL A 225 13.70 -29.59 13.22
N VAL A 226 14.60 -29.85 12.28
CA VAL A 226 15.87 -30.55 12.56
C VAL A 226 16.76 -29.73 13.50
N VAL A 227 16.87 -28.41 13.29
CA VAL A 227 17.63 -27.53 14.17
C VAL A 227 17.04 -27.51 15.58
N PHE A 228 15.71 -27.43 15.69
CA PHE A 228 15.04 -27.44 16.99
C PHE A 228 15.26 -28.76 17.75
N LEU A 229 15.19 -29.90 17.06
CA LEU A 229 15.48 -31.21 17.63
C LEU A 229 16.95 -31.36 18.06
N MET A 230 17.90 -30.79 17.30
CA MET A 230 19.30 -30.77 17.70
C MET A 230 19.54 -29.98 19.00
N ILE A 231 18.89 -28.82 19.14
CA ILE A 231 19.01 -28.00 20.36
C ILE A 231 18.43 -28.74 21.57
N ILE A 232 17.27 -29.39 21.42
CA ILE A 232 16.67 -30.21 22.47
C ILE A 232 17.60 -31.37 22.83
N GLY A 233 18.12 -32.09 21.83
CA GLY A 233 19.05 -33.21 22.04
C GLY A 233 20.31 -32.78 22.80
N ALA A 234 20.94 -31.68 22.38
CA ALA A 234 22.10 -31.11 23.06
C ALA A 234 21.79 -30.73 24.52
N SER A 235 20.61 -30.16 24.77
CA SER A 235 20.17 -29.79 26.12
C SER A 235 20.00 -31.01 27.03
N ILE A 236 19.43 -32.10 26.51
CA ILE A 236 19.28 -33.36 27.24
C ILE A 236 20.64 -33.98 27.57
N VAL A 237 21.57 -33.99 26.60
CA VAL A 237 22.93 -34.53 26.80
C VAL A 237 23.69 -33.71 27.84
N ALA A 238 23.64 -32.38 27.74
CA ALA A 238 24.27 -31.49 28.72
C ALA A 238 23.72 -31.73 30.13
N GLY A 239 22.39 -31.86 30.27
CA GLY A 239 21.76 -32.18 31.55
C GLY A 239 22.20 -33.53 32.12
N ARG A 240 22.34 -34.56 31.27
CA ARG A 240 22.82 -35.89 31.68
C ARG A 240 24.28 -35.86 32.15
N LEU A 241 25.14 -35.12 31.47
CA LEU A 241 26.54 -34.97 31.86
C LEU A 241 26.67 -34.23 33.19
N ALA A 242 25.95 -33.12 33.36
CA ALA A 242 25.95 -32.35 34.60
C ALA A 242 25.39 -33.16 35.79
N TRP A 243 24.38 -33.99 35.56
CA TRP A 243 23.85 -34.90 36.58
C TRP A 243 24.89 -35.95 36.98
N ASN A 244 25.57 -36.56 36.00
CA ASN A 244 26.57 -37.58 36.28
C ASN A 244 27.78 -37.02 37.06
N SER A 245 28.23 -35.81 36.75
CA SER A 245 29.30 -35.16 37.51
C SER A 245 28.85 -34.81 38.93
N ALA A 246 27.62 -34.30 39.10
CA ALA A 246 27.09 -34.02 40.43
C ALA A 246 26.94 -35.29 41.28
N VAL A 247 26.55 -36.42 40.67
CA VAL A 247 26.43 -37.71 41.36
C VAL A 247 27.81 -38.29 41.70
N SER A 248 28.83 -38.13 40.86
CA SER A 248 30.19 -38.58 41.19
C SER A 248 30.77 -37.81 42.37
N ASP A 249 30.55 -36.50 42.43
CA ASP A 249 31.05 -35.65 43.52
C ASP A 249 30.42 -36.04 44.87
N ILE A 250 29.11 -36.35 44.85
CA ILE A 250 28.39 -36.85 46.03
C ILE A 250 28.95 -38.21 46.46
N ARG A 251 29.20 -39.13 45.52
CA ARG A 251 29.72 -40.47 45.81
C ARG A 251 31.14 -40.43 46.38
N GLU A 252 32.02 -39.60 45.80
CA GLU A 252 33.38 -39.41 46.29
C GLU A 252 33.39 -38.73 47.68
N SER A 253 32.44 -37.82 47.94
CA SER A 253 32.26 -37.27 49.28
C SER A 253 31.85 -38.33 50.30
N ALA A 254 30.96 -39.25 49.94
CA ALA A 254 30.53 -40.35 50.81
C ALA A 254 31.67 -41.33 51.11
N ASP A 255 32.45 -41.72 50.10
CA ASP A 255 33.59 -42.63 50.26
C ASP A 255 34.69 -42.03 51.16
N ARG A 256 34.93 -40.71 51.07
CA ARG A 256 35.86 -39.97 51.95
C ARG A 256 35.42 -39.97 53.41
N TRP A 257 34.12 -39.84 53.68
CA TRP A 257 33.61 -39.91 55.05
C TRP A 257 33.73 -41.32 55.61
N GLN A 258 33.51 -42.34 54.79
CA GLN A 258 33.59 -43.74 55.19
C GLN A 258 35.03 -44.18 55.49
N THR A 259 36.02 -43.74 54.71
CA THR A 259 37.45 -44.00 54.98
C THR A 259 37.94 -43.34 56.28
N LYS A 260 37.53 -42.09 56.54
CA LYS A 260 37.85 -41.42 57.82
C LYS A 260 37.28 -42.13 59.04
N LEU A 261 36.13 -42.80 58.90
CA LEU A 261 35.52 -43.57 60.00
C LEU A 261 36.24 -44.91 60.23
N THR A 262 36.86 -45.50 59.21
CA THR A 262 37.59 -46.77 59.32
C THR A 262 39.06 -46.63 59.74
N GLU A 263 39.72 -45.50 59.47
CA GLU A 263 41.10 -45.24 59.92
C GLU A 263 41.18 -44.66 61.35
N GLY A 264 40.04 -44.25 61.92
CA GLY A 264 39.93 -43.70 63.27
C GLY A 264 39.55 -44.69 64.37
N SER A 265 39.44 -45.99 64.07
CA SER A 265 39.19 -47.09 65.03
C SER A 265 40.41 -48.00 65.15
#